data_AF-A0A7J4F7I3-F1
#
_entry.id   AF-A0A7J4F7I3-F1
#
_cell.length_a   1.000
_cell.length_b   1.000
_cell.length_c   1.000
_cell.angle_alpha   90.00
_cell.angle_beta   90.00
_cell.angle_gamma   90.00
#
_symmetry.space_group_name_H-M   'P 1'
#
loop_
_entity.id
_entity.type
_entity.pdbx_description
1 polymer ?
#
loop_
_entity_poly.entity_id
_entity_poly.type
_entity_poly.pdbx_seq_one_letter_code
_entity_poly.pdbx_strand_id
1 'polypeptide(L)'
;MFFQEACREAGLNPYLFEFVNIRDSGLHNVIVAGISYGQGSSREHAALCPMYMGVKAVITKGMERIHKANLVNFGIVPLHFVDEADYDRIDQGDRLRIPGIRAALEGEGETVKVVNETKGTEFIARFDLSEKERRKILAGGTLNLIAQKRK
;
A
#
# COMPACT_ATOMS: atom_id res chain seq x y z
N MET A 1 -1.71 -27.66 -8.72
CA MET A 1 -2.69 -28.59 -9.30
C MET A 1 -4.08 -27.94 -9.18
N PHE A 2 -4.64 -27.57 -10.34
CA PHE A 2 -6.02 -27.17 -10.68
C PHE A 2 -6.79 -26.16 -9.81
N PHE A 3 -6.60 -24.87 -10.08
CA PHE A 3 -7.67 -23.85 -9.97
C PHE A 3 -7.57 -22.76 -11.06
N GLN A 4 -7.02 -23.12 -12.24
CA GLN A 4 -6.84 -22.21 -13.38
C GLN A 4 -7.97 -22.27 -14.42
N GLU A 5 -8.86 -23.27 -14.37
CA GLU A 5 -9.84 -23.48 -15.47
C GLU A 5 -11.18 -22.74 -15.30
N ALA A 6 -11.61 -22.36 -14.10
CA ALA A 6 -12.90 -21.69 -13.91
C ALA A 6 -12.89 -20.18 -14.23
N CYS A 7 -11.71 -19.54 -14.29
CA CYS A 7 -11.60 -18.08 -14.44
C CYS A 7 -11.49 -17.59 -15.89
N ARG A 8 -11.43 -18.49 -16.89
CA ARG A 8 -11.30 -18.10 -18.31
C ARG A 8 -12.60 -17.58 -18.93
N GLU A 9 -13.77 -17.88 -18.35
CA GLU A 9 -15.06 -17.59 -19.01
C GLU A 9 -15.66 -16.21 -18.67
N ALA A 10 -15.17 -15.50 -17.64
CA ALA A 10 -15.78 -14.24 -17.18
C ALA A 10 -14.96 -12.97 -17.45
N GLY A 11 -13.72 -13.06 -17.97
CA GLY A 11 -12.87 -11.89 -18.22
C GLY A 11 -12.53 -11.02 -16.99
N LEU A 12 -12.84 -11.50 -15.79
CA LEU A 12 -12.60 -10.80 -14.53
C LEU A 12 -11.43 -11.44 -13.78
N ASN A 13 -10.49 -10.61 -13.35
CA ASN A 13 -9.34 -11.04 -12.56
C ASN A 13 -9.83 -11.51 -11.16
N PRO A 14 -9.60 -12.78 -10.77
CA PRO A 14 -10.10 -13.34 -9.52
C PRO A 14 -9.63 -12.58 -8.27
N TYR A 15 -8.49 -11.87 -8.35
CA TYR A 15 -7.94 -11.11 -7.24
C TYR A 15 -8.72 -9.82 -6.95
N LEU A 16 -9.44 -9.25 -7.93
CA LEU A 16 -10.20 -8.02 -7.71
C LEU A 16 -11.29 -8.23 -6.64
N PHE A 17 -12.00 -9.35 -6.72
CA PHE A 17 -13.05 -9.69 -5.76
C PHE A 17 -12.49 -9.98 -4.37
N GLU A 18 -11.32 -10.61 -4.30
CA GLU A 18 -10.66 -10.92 -3.03
C GLU A 18 -10.29 -9.67 -2.25
N PHE A 19 -9.68 -8.67 -2.88
CA PHE A 19 -9.31 -7.42 -2.22
C PHE A 19 -10.53 -6.65 -1.71
N VAL A 20 -11.60 -6.63 -2.50
CA VAL A 20 -12.87 -6.00 -2.11
C VAL A 20 -13.49 -6.72 -0.92
N ASN A 21 -13.49 -8.05 -0.91
CA ASN A 21 -14.00 -8.84 0.22
C ASN A 21 -13.18 -8.60 1.49
N ILE A 22 -11.85 -8.54 1.39
CA ILE A 22 -10.97 -8.21 2.53
C ILE A 22 -11.34 -6.83 3.09
N ARG A 23 -11.48 -5.81 2.23
CA ARG A 23 -11.91 -4.46 2.63
C ARG A 23 -13.27 -4.49 3.33
N ASP A 24 -14.24 -5.20 2.75
CA ASP A 24 -15.62 -5.23 3.24
C ASP A 24 -15.76 -6.02 4.55
N SER A 25 -14.81 -6.93 4.84
CA SER A 25 -14.67 -7.58 6.16
C SER A 25 -14.03 -6.70 7.24
N GLY A 26 -13.71 -5.44 6.93
CA GLY A 26 -13.09 -4.49 7.86
C GLY A 26 -11.56 -4.60 7.95
N LEU A 27 -10.93 -5.40 7.09
CA LEU A 27 -9.47 -5.50 6.99
C LEU A 27 -8.93 -4.51 5.93
N HIS A 28 -7.60 -4.41 5.88
CA HIS A 28 -6.91 -3.53 4.94
C HIS A 28 -5.98 -4.34 4.05
N ASN A 29 -5.87 -3.92 2.80
CA ASN A 29 -4.94 -4.53 1.86
C ASN A 29 -3.59 -3.82 1.89
N VAL A 30 -2.54 -4.59 1.63
CA VAL A 30 -1.18 -4.09 1.43
C VAL A 30 -0.68 -4.65 0.10
N ILE A 31 -0.07 -3.80 -0.72
CA ILE A 31 0.61 -4.24 -1.93
C ILE A 31 2.10 -4.36 -1.62
N VAL A 32 2.69 -5.48 -1.98
CA VAL A 32 4.14 -5.68 -1.97
C VAL A 32 4.62 -5.77 -3.41
N ALA A 33 5.65 -5.00 -3.77
CA ALA A 33 6.12 -4.91 -5.14
C ALA A 33 7.66 -4.86 -5.25
N GLY A 34 8.17 -5.24 -6.42
CA GLY A 34 9.60 -5.20 -6.72
C GLY A 34 10.12 -3.80 -7.04
N ILE A 35 10.97 -3.72 -8.05
CA ILE A 35 11.60 -2.49 -8.53
C ILE A 35 10.66 -1.77 -9.50
N SER A 36 10.78 -0.44 -9.59
CA SER A 36 10.05 0.40 -10.56
C SER A 36 8.51 0.29 -10.46
N TYR A 37 7.98 0.12 -9.26
CA TYR A 37 6.52 0.09 -9.07
C TYR A 37 5.90 1.42 -9.51
N GLY A 38 4.88 1.34 -10.37
CA GLY A 38 4.24 2.50 -10.99
C GLY A 38 4.96 3.03 -12.23
N GLN A 39 5.83 2.24 -12.85
CA GLN A 39 6.46 2.59 -14.14
C GLN A 39 5.42 2.74 -15.25
N GLY A 40 5.60 3.77 -16.07
CA GLY A 40 4.77 4.06 -17.24
C GLY A 40 4.00 5.36 -17.10
N SER A 41 2.82 5.42 -17.69
CA SER A 41 2.04 6.66 -17.76
C SER A 41 1.57 7.13 -16.37
N SER A 42 1.61 8.44 -16.16
CA SER A 42 1.15 9.15 -14.94
C SER A 42 -0.39 9.12 -14.72
N ARG A 43 -1.07 8.03 -15.05
CA ARG A 43 -2.53 7.95 -14.89
C ARG A 43 -2.88 7.86 -13.40
N GLU A 44 -3.66 8.82 -12.90
CA GLU A 44 -4.12 8.85 -11.50
C GLU A 44 -4.93 7.60 -11.11
N HIS A 45 -5.59 6.97 -12.10
CA HIS A 45 -6.27 5.68 -11.94
C HIS A 45 -5.38 4.59 -11.32
N ALA A 46 -4.06 4.65 -11.53
CA ALA A 46 -3.11 3.70 -10.96
C ALA A 46 -3.09 3.72 -9.41
N ALA A 47 -3.52 4.82 -8.78
CA ALA A 47 -3.62 4.93 -7.31
C ALA A 47 -5.08 4.97 -6.82
N LEU A 48 -6.01 5.47 -7.63
CA LEU A 48 -7.45 5.47 -7.30
C LEU A 48 -8.00 4.04 -7.16
N CYS A 49 -7.63 3.13 -8.07
CA CYS A 49 -8.10 1.74 -8.04
C CYS A 49 -7.63 1.00 -6.78
N PRO A 50 -6.34 1.01 -6.39
CA PRO A 50 -5.89 0.47 -5.12
C PRO A 50 -6.60 1.07 -3.90
N MET A 51 -6.82 2.39 -3.88
CA MET A 51 -7.53 3.04 -2.78
C MET A 51 -8.96 2.50 -2.65
N TYR A 52 -9.67 2.39 -3.78
CA TYR A 52 -11.01 1.81 -3.80
C TYR A 52 -11.00 0.37 -3.29
N MET A 53 -9.98 -0.41 -3.63
CA MET A 53 -9.79 -1.78 -3.12
C MET A 53 -9.36 -1.86 -1.65
N GLY A 54 -9.33 -0.75 -0.91
CA GLY A 54 -8.99 -0.77 0.52
C GLY A 54 -7.50 -0.93 0.80
N VAL A 55 -6.63 -0.66 -0.18
CA VAL A 55 -5.18 -0.64 0.03
C VAL A 55 -4.81 0.54 0.92
N LYS A 56 -4.06 0.28 2.00
CA LYS A 56 -3.59 1.32 2.93
C LYS A 56 -2.09 1.56 2.87
N ALA A 57 -1.32 0.56 2.42
CA ALA A 57 0.11 0.70 2.26
C ALA A 57 0.60 -0.02 1.00
N VAL A 58 1.68 0.49 0.43
CA VAL A 58 2.43 -0.12 -0.66
C VAL A 58 3.88 -0.20 -0.21
N ILE A 59 4.45 -1.41 -0.16
CA ILE A 59 5.83 -1.67 0.24
C ILE A 59 6.61 -2.13 -1.00
N THR A 60 7.68 -1.44 -1.37
CA THR A 60 8.40 -1.76 -2.62
C THR A 60 9.91 -1.77 -2.48
N LYS A 61 10.61 -2.46 -3.39
CA LYS A 61 12.07 -2.27 -3.58
C LYS A 61 12.34 -0.90 -4.20
N GLY A 62 11.55 -0.51 -5.20
CA GLY A 62 11.62 0.82 -5.84
C GLY A 62 10.28 1.30 -6.38
N MET A 63 10.08 2.62 -6.44
CA MET A 63 8.82 3.26 -6.84
C MET A 63 9.09 4.51 -7.66
N GLU A 64 8.28 4.72 -8.70
CA GLU A 64 8.36 5.95 -9.50
C GLU A 64 7.83 7.17 -8.75
N ARG A 65 8.57 8.29 -8.82
CA ARG A 65 8.28 9.52 -8.08
C ARG A 65 6.86 10.04 -8.29
N ILE A 66 6.38 9.99 -9.53
CA ILE A 66 5.03 10.47 -9.89
C ILE A 66 3.96 9.53 -9.31
N HIS A 67 4.20 8.22 -9.36
CA HIS A 67 3.29 7.26 -8.77
C HIS A 67 3.22 7.39 -7.24
N LYS A 68 4.37 7.64 -6.58
CA LYS A 68 4.43 7.98 -5.14
C LYS A 68 3.49 9.14 -4.80
N ALA A 69 3.57 10.22 -5.56
CA ALA A 69 2.72 11.39 -5.34
C ALA A 69 1.22 11.06 -5.47
N ASN A 70 0.86 10.18 -6.42
CA ASN A 70 -0.53 9.73 -6.58
C ASN A 70 -1.00 8.89 -5.39
N LEU A 71 -0.19 7.94 -4.90
CA LEU A 71 -0.50 7.16 -3.70
C LEU A 71 -0.77 8.07 -2.49
N VAL A 72 0.11 9.04 -2.25
CA VAL A 72 -0.05 10.05 -1.19
C VAL A 72 -1.33 10.85 -1.36
N ASN A 73 -1.69 11.25 -2.58
CA ASN A 73 -2.90 12.02 -2.84
C ASN A 73 -4.18 11.24 -2.46
N PHE A 74 -4.15 9.92 -2.52
CA PHE A 74 -5.24 9.03 -2.13
C PHE A 74 -5.07 8.44 -0.71
N GLY A 75 -4.11 8.94 0.07
CA GLY A 75 -3.90 8.52 1.46
C GLY A 75 -3.32 7.11 1.61
N ILE A 76 -2.71 6.56 0.57
CA ILE A 76 -1.98 5.28 0.63
C ILE A 76 -0.54 5.59 1.07
N VAL A 77 -0.04 4.83 2.04
CA VAL A 77 1.31 4.99 2.58
C VAL A 77 2.34 4.31 1.67
N PRO A 78 3.24 5.05 1.00
CA PRO A 78 4.37 4.46 0.30
C PRO A 78 5.48 4.11 1.31
N LEU A 79 5.95 2.87 1.25
CA LEU A 79 7.02 2.33 2.06
C LEU A 79 8.06 1.68 1.16
N HIS A 80 9.32 1.77 1.56
CA HIS A 80 10.42 1.07 0.91
C HIS A 80 10.99 0.02 1.85
N PHE A 81 11.38 -1.12 1.32
CA PHE A 81 12.21 -2.05 2.10
C PHE A 81 13.52 -1.36 2.52
N VAL A 82 13.96 -1.62 3.76
CA VAL A 82 15.33 -1.27 4.17
C VAL A 82 16.31 -2.30 3.62
N ASP A 83 15.95 -3.58 3.68
CA ASP A 83 16.66 -4.68 3.02
C ASP A 83 15.77 -5.25 1.90
N GLU A 84 16.21 -5.12 0.64
CA GLU A 84 15.47 -5.61 -0.51
C GLU A 84 15.31 -7.14 -0.53
N ALA A 85 16.13 -7.90 0.20
CA ALA A 85 16.01 -9.35 0.32
C ALA A 85 14.73 -9.77 1.08
N ASP A 86 14.16 -8.88 1.90
CA ASP A 86 12.93 -9.18 2.64
C ASP A 86 11.70 -9.31 1.72
N TYR A 87 11.75 -8.77 0.51
CA TYR A 87 10.72 -8.98 -0.51
C TYR A 87 10.51 -10.47 -0.82
N ASP A 88 11.60 -11.23 -0.95
CA ASP A 88 11.55 -12.64 -1.36
C ASP A 88 11.04 -13.55 -0.22
N ARG A 89 10.81 -12.98 0.97
CA ARG A 89 10.29 -13.69 2.15
C ARG A 89 8.78 -13.53 2.33
N ILE A 90 8.13 -12.72 1.49
CA ILE A 90 6.70 -12.41 1.57
C ILE A 90 5.98 -13.09 0.41
N ASP A 91 4.96 -13.88 0.73
CA ASP A 91 4.12 -14.53 -0.26
C ASP A 91 2.76 -13.82 -0.36
N GLN A 92 2.10 -13.98 -1.50
CA GLN A 92 0.72 -13.55 -1.64
C GLN A 92 -0.17 -14.26 -0.62
N GLY A 93 -1.03 -13.50 0.06
CA GLY A 93 -1.92 -14.01 1.12
C GLY A 93 -1.33 -13.93 2.53
N ASP A 94 -0.06 -13.53 2.68
CA ASP A 94 0.53 -13.28 4.00
C ASP A 94 -0.18 -12.13 4.72
N ARG A 95 -0.41 -12.29 6.04
CA ARG A 95 -1.01 -11.26 6.88
C ARG A 95 0.07 -10.36 7.44
N LEU A 96 0.13 -9.12 6.95
CA LEU A 96 1.09 -8.13 7.39
C LEU A 96 0.47 -7.17 8.40
N ARG A 97 1.17 -6.94 9.51
CA ARG A 97 0.82 -5.94 10.52
C ARG A 97 1.94 -4.90 10.64
N ILE A 98 1.57 -3.62 10.61
CA ILE A 98 2.50 -2.49 10.74
C ILE A 98 2.17 -1.71 12.01
N PRO A 99 2.62 -2.18 13.19
CA PRO A 99 2.35 -1.48 14.45
C PRO A 99 2.91 -0.06 14.44
N GLY A 100 2.16 0.88 15.03
CA GLY A 100 2.65 2.24 15.25
C GLY A 100 2.81 3.08 13.98
N ILE A 101 2.32 2.63 12.81
CA ILE A 101 2.45 3.37 11.55
C ILE A 101 1.91 4.81 11.63
N ARG A 102 0.80 5.00 12.36
CA ARG A 102 0.20 6.32 12.58
C ARG A 102 1.11 7.22 13.42
N ALA A 103 1.61 6.70 14.55
CA ALA A 103 2.52 7.45 15.41
C ALA A 103 3.82 7.80 14.67
N ALA A 104 4.32 6.90 13.81
CA ALA A 104 5.48 7.18 12.97
C ALA A 104 5.20 8.27 11.93
N LEU A 105 4.00 8.31 11.35
CA LEU A 105 3.58 9.38 10.44
C LEU A 105 3.44 10.74 11.16
N GLU A 106 2.92 10.74 12.39
CA GLU A 106 2.72 11.93 13.24
C GLU A 106 4.03 12.48 13.83
N GLY A 107 4.93 11.60 14.28
CA GLY A 107 6.17 11.95 15.01
C GLY A 107 7.45 11.93 14.17
N GLU A 108 7.35 12.16 12.86
CA GLU A 108 8.49 12.21 11.93
C GLU A 108 9.35 10.93 11.84
N GLY A 109 8.85 9.79 12.29
CA GLY A 109 9.56 8.51 12.21
C GLY A 109 9.97 8.16 10.78
N GLU A 110 11.24 7.79 10.59
CA GLU A 110 11.80 7.43 9.28
C GLU A 110 11.54 5.97 8.89
N THR A 111 11.29 5.11 9.88
CA THR A 111 11.09 3.68 9.68
C THR A 111 9.91 3.14 10.49
N VAL A 112 9.40 1.99 10.05
CA VAL A 112 8.38 1.19 10.73
C VAL A 112 8.76 -0.28 10.67
N LYS A 113 8.40 -1.00 11.73
CA LYS A 113 8.47 -2.45 11.73
C LYS A 113 7.24 -3.04 11.05
N VAL A 114 7.46 -4.00 10.18
CA VAL A 114 6.41 -4.81 9.55
C VAL A 114 6.55 -6.24 10.06
N VAL A 115 5.45 -6.78 10.58
CA VAL A 115 5.38 -8.14 11.12
C VAL A 115 4.54 -8.98 10.17
N ASN A 116 5.10 -10.07 9.67
CA ASN A 116 4.37 -11.10 8.94
C ASN A 116 3.82 -12.12 9.94
N GLU A 117 2.53 -12.02 10.23
CA GLU A 117 1.86 -12.86 11.23
C GLU A 117 1.69 -14.31 10.75
N THR A 118 1.65 -14.53 9.44
CA THR A 118 1.54 -15.88 8.85
C THR A 118 2.82 -16.68 9.06
N LYS A 119 3.98 -16.04 8.93
CA LYS A 119 5.30 -16.71 8.97
C LYS A 119 6.09 -16.46 10.25
N GLY A 120 5.64 -15.56 11.11
CA GLY A 120 6.35 -15.17 12.33
C GLY A 120 7.66 -14.42 12.06
N THR A 121 7.81 -13.80 10.90
CA THR A 121 8.98 -13.00 10.53
C THR A 121 8.71 -11.51 10.67
N GLU A 122 9.75 -10.71 10.79
CA GLU A 122 9.65 -9.25 10.80
C GLU A 122 10.76 -8.61 9.97
N PHE A 123 10.47 -7.43 9.45
CA PHE A 123 11.40 -6.61 8.68
C PHE A 123 11.15 -5.13 8.92
N ILE A 124 12.09 -4.29 8.49
CA ILE A 124 11.98 -2.84 8.59
C ILE A 124 11.66 -2.27 7.22
N ALA A 125 10.66 -1.41 7.18
CA ALA A 125 10.38 -0.56 6.04
C ALA A 125 10.60 0.91 6.40
N ARG A 126 10.97 1.72 5.42
CA ARG A 126 11.25 3.15 5.59
C ARG A 126 10.26 4.01 4.83
N PHE A 127 10.01 5.20 5.35
CA PHE A 127 9.29 6.25 4.65
C PHE A 127 10.24 7.06 3.77
N ASP A 128 9.70 7.60 2.69
CA ASP A 128 10.31 8.69 1.91
C ASP A 128 9.24 9.77 1.70
N LEU A 129 8.95 10.51 2.77
CA LEU A 129 7.82 11.43 2.85
C LEU A 129 8.23 12.77 3.49
N SER A 130 7.91 13.86 2.80
CA SER A 130 7.92 15.20 3.38
C SER A 130 6.81 15.40 4.41
N GLU A 131 6.95 16.41 5.27
CA GLU A 131 5.92 16.81 6.26
C GLU A 131 4.55 17.10 5.59
N LYS A 132 4.57 17.70 4.40
CA LYS A 132 3.34 17.95 3.61
C LYS A 132 2.67 16.66 3.17
N GLU A 133 3.43 15.68 2.72
CA GLU A 133 2.91 14.38 2.29
C GLU A 133 2.37 13.57 3.49
N ARG A 134 3.06 13.60 4.63
CA ARG A 134 2.57 13.01 5.89
C ARG A 134 1.21 13.56 6.29
N ARG A 135 1.03 14.89 6.26
CA ARG A 135 -0.28 15.53 6.55
C ARG A 135 -1.39 15.09 5.60
N LYS A 136 -1.09 14.93 4.31
CA LYS A 136 -2.07 14.41 3.34
C LYS A 136 -2.50 12.99 3.71
N ILE A 137 -1.54 12.11 4.00
CA ILE A 137 -1.81 10.72 4.39
C ILE A 137 -2.64 10.67 5.67
N LEU A 138 -2.26 11.44 6.70
CA LEU A 138 -2.98 11.49 7.99
C LEU A 138 -4.42 11.99 7.84
N ALA A 139 -4.68 12.88 6.88
CA ALA A 139 -6.04 13.30 6.55
C ALA A 139 -6.82 12.27 5.71
N GLY A 140 -6.18 11.19 5.25
CA GLY A 140 -6.76 10.19 4.35
C GLY A 140 -6.75 10.60 2.88
N GLY A 141 -5.90 11.56 2.49
CA GLY A 141 -5.72 12.04 1.13
C GLY A 141 -5.78 13.56 1.00
N THR A 142 -5.40 14.06 -0.18
CA THR A 142 -5.33 15.50 -0.47
C THR A 142 -6.71 16.16 -0.40
N LEU A 143 -7.76 15.52 -0.92
CA LEU A 143 -9.11 16.09 -0.90
C LEU A 143 -9.63 16.25 0.53
N ASN A 144 -9.40 15.26 1.39
CA ASN A 144 -9.80 15.31 2.79
C ASN A 144 -9.06 16.41 3.54
N LEU A 145 -7.75 16.58 3.30
CA LEU A 145 -6.97 17.66 3.89
C LEU A 145 -7.53 19.04 3.50
N ILE A 146 -7.90 19.23 2.22
CA ILE A 146 -8.50 20.48 1.75
C ILE A 146 -9.87 20.71 2.39
N ALA A 147 -10.70 19.67 2.50
CA ALA A 147 -12.01 19.75 3.13
C ALA A 147 -11.92 20.12 4.62
N GLN A 148 -10.91 19.61 5.34
CA GLN A 148 -10.67 19.98 6.74
C GLN A 148 -10.28 21.44 6.92
N LYS A 149 -9.49 22.02 6.00
CA LYS A 149 -9.06 23.44 6.06
C LYS A 149 -10.17 24.45 5.75
N ARG A 150 -11.29 24.01 5.18
CA ARG A 150 -12.43 24.86 4.83
C ARG A 150 -13.46 24.98 5.96
N LYS A 151 -13.31 24.18 7.01
CA LYS A 151 -14.10 24.28 8.25
C LYS A 151 -13.37 25.18 9.23
#